data_AF-A0A923QCQ0-F1
#
_entry.id   AF-A0A923QCQ0-F1
#
_cell.length_a   1.000
_cell.length_b   1.000
_cell.length_c   1.000
_cell.angle_alpha   90.00
_cell.angle_beta   90.00
_cell.angle_gamma   90.00
#
_symmetry.space_group_name_H-M   'P 1'
#
loop_
_entity.id
_entity.type
_entity.pdbx_description
1 polymer ?
#
loop_
_entity_poly.entity_id
_entity_poly.type
_entity_poly.pdbx_seq_one_letter_code
_entity_poly.pdbx_strand_id
1 'polypeptide(L)'
;MRAIGHLLANGQKALNCKVQPFDEYNAWVDAGNLKRAWGAARTTSWYKNSQGRASQTWPHSLMDYWNITAAFKPADYEFTR
;
A
#
# COMPACT_ATOMS: atom_id res chain seq x y z
N MET A 1 3.35 15.08 -6.80
CA MET A 1 4.72 15.63 -6.66
C MET A 1 5.18 15.90 -5.21
N ARG A 2 4.42 15.57 -4.15
CA ARG A 2 4.76 15.94 -2.76
C ARG A 2 6.06 15.30 -2.23
N ALA A 3 6.28 14.01 -2.48
CA ALA A 3 7.50 13.30 -2.05
C ALA A 3 8.76 13.82 -2.76
N ILE A 4 8.70 14.02 -4.09
CA ILE A 4 9.78 14.62 -4.87
C ILE A 4 10.09 16.05 -4.38
N GLY A 5 9.05 16.84 -4.12
CA GLY A 5 9.21 18.18 -3.55
C GLY A 5 9.93 18.16 -2.20
N HIS A 6 9.62 17.20 -1.33
CA HIS A 6 10.32 17.02 -0.05
C HIS A 6 11.80 16.67 -0.24
N LEU A 7 12.14 15.76 -1.17
CA LEU A 7 13.53 15.43 -1.48
C LEU A 7 14.33 16.66 -1.91
N LEU A 8 13.79 17.42 -2.86
CA LEU A 8 14.45 18.62 -3.40
C LEU A 8 14.62 19.70 -2.33
N ALA A 9 13.59 19.94 -1.51
CA ALA A 9 13.62 20.96 -0.46
C ALA A 9 14.63 20.62 0.67
N ASN A 10 14.92 19.34 0.89
CA ASN A 10 15.81 18.88 1.96
C ASN A 10 17.17 18.38 1.44
N GLY A 11 17.47 18.53 0.15
CA GLY A 11 18.75 18.11 -0.45
C GLY A 11 19.00 16.61 -0.35
N GLN A 12 17.95 15.80 -0.40
CA GLN A 12 18.03 14.34 -0.36
C GLN A 12 17.95 13.75 -1.77
N LYS A 13 18.64 12.63 -2.01
CA LYS A 13 18.72 11.99 -3.33
C LYS A 13 17.73 10.85 -3.51
N ALA A 14 17.37 10.17 -2.43
CA ALA A 14 16.41 9.08 -2.47
C ALA A 14 15.64 8.95 -1.15
N LEU A 15 14.50 8.26 -1.24
CA LEU A 15 13.71 7.81 -0.11
C LEU A 15 13.36 6.33 -0.32
N ASN A 16 13.31 5.57 0.77
CA ASN A 16 12.86 4.18 0.76
C ASN A 16 11.79 3.97 1.82
N CYS A 17 10.74 3.20 1.51
CA CYS A 17 9.68 2.93 2.47
C CYS A 17 10.23 2.06 3.60
N LYS A 18 9.90 2.41 4.84
CA LYS A 18 10.22 1.55 5.99
C LYS A 18 9.43 0.26 5.93
N VAL A 19 9.96 -0.80 6.52
CA VAL A 19 9.31 -2.12 6.59
C VAL A 19 7.98 -2.05 7.34
N GLN A 20 7.94 -1.37 8.49
CA GLN A 20 6.73 -1.27 9.31
C GLN A 20 5.50 -0.71 8.54
N PRO A 21 5.53 0.49 7.94
CA PRO A 21 4.38 1.00 7.18
C PRO A 21 4.05 0.14 5.95
N PHE A 22 5.04 -0.54 5.35
CA PHE A 22 4.80 -1.51 4.28
C PHE A 22 3.99 -2.72 4.79
N ASP A 23 4.36 -3.30 5.93
CA ASP A 23 3.66 -4.45 6.51
C ASP A 23 2.25 -4.08 6.97
N GLU A 24 2.10 -2.92 7.62
CA GLU A 24 0.79 -2.39 8.05
C GLU A 24 -0.15 -2.18 6.86
N TYR A 25 0.35 -1.61 5.76
CA TYR A 25 -0.43 -1.44 4.53
C TYR A 25 -0.88 -2.78 3.94
N ASN A 26 0.01 -3.77 3.85
CA ASN A 26 -0.33 -5.08 3.28
C ASN A 26 -1.30 -5.87 4.17
N ALA A 27 -1.16 -5.77 5.50
CA ALA A 27 -2.12 -6.37 6.43
C ALA A 27 -3.52 -5.76 6.28
N TRP A 28 -3.59 -4.43 6.11
CA TRP A 28 -4.85 -3.73 5.85
C TRP A 28 -5.49 -4.13 4.52
N VAL A 29 -4.70 -4.24 3.44
CA VAL A 29 -5.15 -4.73 2.13
C VAL A 29 -5.66 -6.18 2.22
N ASP A 30 -4.96 -7.06 2.93
CA ASP A 30 -5.41 -8.45 3.11
C ASP A 30 -6.75 -8.51 3.85
N ALA A 31 -6.90 -7.74 4.92
CA ALA A 31 -8.16 -7.62 5.66
C ALA A 31 -9.29 -7.05 4.78
N GLY A 32 -8.97 -6.10 3.89
CA GLY A 32 -9.91 -5.56 2.91
C GLY A 32 -10.37 -6.61 1.91
N ASN A 33 -9.45 -7.42 1.39
CA ASN A 33 -9.73 -8.48 0.42
C ASN A 33 -10.68 -9.55 1.00
N LEU A 34 -10.53 -9.91 2.28
CA LEU A 34 -11.42 -10.87 2.95
C LEU A 34 -12.90 -10.40 2.99
N LYS A 35 -13.15 -9.10 2.80
CA LYS A 35 -14.50 -8.50 2.73
C LYS A 35 -15.02 -8.38 1.29
N ARG A 36 -14.39 -9.05 0.33
CA ARG A 36 -14.75 -9.03 -1.09
C ARG A 36 -15.08 -10.43 -1.57
N ALA A 37 -15.92 -10.52 -2.60
CA ALA A 37 -16.38 -11.80 -3.15
C ALA A 37 -15.21 -12.75 -3.50
N TRP A 38 -14.13 -12.20 -4.08
CA TRP A 38 -12.94 -12.98 -4.45
C TRP A 38 -12.09 -13.43 -3.25
N GLY A 39 -12.07 -12.68 -2.15
CA GLY A 39 -11.33 -13.07 -0.94
C GLY A 39 -12.13 -14.02 -0.05
N ALA A 40 -13.45 -13.88 0.01
CA ALA A 40 -14.33 -14.74 0.81
C ALA A 40 -14.61 -16.11 0.15
N ALA A 41 -14.60 -16.17 -1.19
CA ALA A 41 -14.81 -17.43 -1.91
C ALA A 41 -13.74 -18.46 -1.53
N ARG A 42 -14.12 -19.72 -1.29
CA ARG A 42 -13.16 -20.82 -1.05
C ARG A 42 -12.66 -21.48 -2.34
N THR A 43 -13.25 -21.13 -3.48
CA THR A 43 -12.86 -21.63 -4.80
C THR A 43 -11.57 -20.97 -5.29
N THR A 44 -10.94 -21.60 -6.29
CA THR A 44 -9.89 -20.97 -7.08
C THR A 44 -10.49 -19.86 -7.94
N SER A 45 -9.73 -18.78 -8.15
CA SER A 45 -10.10 -17.69 -9.04
C SER A 45 -8.85 -16.98 -9.54
N TRP A 46 -8.99 -16.17 -10.58
CA TRP A 46 -7.91 -15.34 -11.11
C TRP A 46 -7.33 -14.37 -10.06
N TYR A 47 -8.11 -14.00 -9.04
CA TYR A 47 -7.70 -13.11 -7.96
C TYR A 47 -6.95 -13.81 -6.82
N LYS A 48 -6.63 -15.10 -6.95
CA LYS A 48 -5.90 -15.86 -5.92
C LYS A 48 -4.60 -16.41 -6.47
N ASN A 49 -3.56 -16.33 -5.64
CA ASN A 49 -2.30 -16.99 -5.93
C ASN A 49 -2.39 -18.52 -5.67
N SER A 50 -1.30 -19.24 -5.93
CA SER A 50 -1.20 -20.68 -5.70
C SER A 50 -1.39 -21.11 -4.24
N GLN A 51 -1.26 -20.18 -3.28
CA GLN A 51 -1.48 -20.39 -1.85
C GLN A 51 -2.92 -20.03 -1.43
N GLY A 52 -3.80 -19.69 -2.37
CA GLY A 52 -5.20 -19.31 -2.09
C GLY A 52 -5.39 -17.92 -1.48
N ARG A 53 -4.31 -17.14 -1.30
CA ARG A 53 -4.36 -15.74 -0.84
C ARG A 53 -4.78 -14.84 -1.98
N ALA A 54 -5.67 -13.88 -1.68
CA ALA A 54 -6.07 -12.88 -2.65
C ALA A 54 -4.86 -12.03 -3.09
N SER A 55 -4.66 -11.89 -4.40
CA SER A 55 -3.57 -11.12 -5.02
C SER A 55 -4.00 -9.73 -5.48
N GLN A 56 -5.27 -9.37 -5.30
CA GLN A 56 -5.79 -8.05 -5.60
C GLN A 56 -5.13 -7.01 -4.68
N THR A 57 -4.42 -6.04 -5.27
CA THR A 57 -3.62 -5.05 -4.54
C THR A 57 -4.45 -3.90 -3.97
N TRP A 58 -5.69 -3.75 -4.42
CA TRP A 58 -6.59 -2.70 -3.96
C TRP A 58 -8.05 -3.17 -3.79
N PRO A 59 -8.47 -3.53 -2.56
CA PRO A 59 -9.86 -3.90 -2.28
C PRO A 59 -10.71 -2.74 -1.75
N HIS A 60 -10.18 -1.51 -1.66
CA HIS A 60 -10.84 -0.39 -0.99
C HIS A 60 -11.55 0.57 -1.97
N SER A 61 -12.27 1.56 -1.43
CA SER A 61 -12.95 2.55 -2.27
C SER A 61 -11.97 3.56 -2.89
N LEU A 62 -12.42 4.32 -3.89
CA LEU A 62 -11.65 5.45 -4.41
C LEU A 62 -11.46 6.56 -3.36
N MET A 63 -12.42 6.72 -2.43
CA MET A 63 -12.31 7.68 -1.35
C MET A 63 -11.19 7.30 -0.37
N ASP A 64 -11.06 6.00 -0.05
CA ASP A 64 -9.95 5.51 0.77
C ASP A 64 -8.61 5.77 0.09
N TYR A 65 -8.54 5.55 -1.23
CA TYR A 65 -7.34 5.81 -2.03
C TYR A 65 -6.93 7.28 -1.91
N TRP A 66 -7.88 8.19 -2.10
CA TRP A 66 -7.64 9.61 -1.96
C TRP A 66 -7.14 9.95 -0.55
N ASN A 67 -7.83 9.47 0.49
CA ASN A 67 -7.46 9.78 1.87
C ASN A 67 -6.05 9.33 2.24
N ILE A 68 -5.61 8.14 1.81
CA ILE A 68 -4.28 7.64 2.17
C ILE A 68 -3.15 8.22 1.30
N THR A 69 -3.44 8.68 0.09
CA THR A 69 -2.43 9.22 -0.85
C THR A 69 -2.42 10.75 -0.93
N ALA A 70 -3.41 11.43 -0.33
CA ALA A 70 -3.54 12.88 -0.37
C ALA A 70 -2.43 13.63 0.40
N ALA A 71 -1.64 12.97 1.24
CA ALA A 71 -0.52 13.57 1.94
C ALA A 71 0.73 12.71 1.83
N PHE A 72 1.89 13.34 1.71
CA PHE A 72 3.16 12.66 1.89
C PHE A 72 3.50 12.65 3.38
N LYS A 73 3.90 11.49 3.91
CA LYS A 73 4.25 11.29 5.32
C LYS A 73 5.74 10.97 5.43
N PRO A 74 6.63 11.96 5.64
CA PRO A 74 8.07 11.71 5.68
C PRO A 74 8.50 10.68 6.73
N ALA A 75 7.74 10.55 7.82
CA ALA A 75 8.03 9.62 8.91
C ALA A 75 8.01 8.14 8.48
N ASP A 76 7.30 7.81 7.39
CA ASP A 76 7.16 6.43 6.88
C ASP A 76 8.37 6.00 6.03
N TYR A 77 9.34 6.90 5.81
CA TYR A 77 10.46 6.70 4.91
C TYR A 77 11.81 6.90 5.60
N GLU A 78 12.81 6.20 5.07
CA GLU A 78 14.23 6.47 5.29
C GLU A 78 14.77 7.24 4.10
N PHE A 79 15.74 8.12 4.34
CA PHE A 79 16.26 9.02 3.32
C PHE A 79 17.77 8.92 3.20
N THR A 80 18.27 9.04 1.98
CA THR A 80 19.71 9.07 1.70
C THR A 80 20.10 10.35 0.98
N ARG A 81 21.35 10.78 1.23
CA ARG A 81 21.94 11.99 0.63
C ARG A 81 22.74 11.67 -0.63
#